data_AF-A0A2V5KZ18-F1
#
_entry.id   AF-A0A2V5KZ18-F1
#
_cell.length_a   1.000
_cell.length_b   1.000
_cell.length_c   1.000
_cell.angle_alpha   90.00
_cell.angle_beta   90.00
_cell.angle_gamma   90.00
#
_symmetry.space_group_name_H-M   'P 1'
#
loop_
_entity.id
_entity.type
_entity.pdbx_description
1 polymer ?
#
loop_
_entity_poly.entity_id
_entity_poly.type
_entity_poly.pdbx_seq_one_letter_code
_entity_poly.pdbx_strand_id
1 'polypeptide(L)'
;MFESRIVDCGLRIAAAWLAIGIAAAQESPSPIASATPEESPALSISPEESITAPPAPVQTPSASPARSVRVSFVPPPLEGTISLGIYDTTGKLVRVLHQEAQLNEFTIGADALVTQWDGKNDDGEDLPAGKYRARGYLVSALKVEDLGQVADSPPQGRPDASVKLKLMPNPLANNKRPTIEIAAGFENDGSYLKTADGLPLFTVNESPNVTRALAATAGEKSIQIWQEDGTGSHRFRISNVDKMMAFDCGEIELK
;
A
#
# COMPACT_ATOMS: atom_id res chain seq x y z
N MET A 1 44.18 43.65 20.60
CA MET A 1 43.51 44.40 19.51
C MET A 1 42.29 43.57 19.13
N PHE A 2 41.10 44.13 19.38
CA PHE A 2 39.74 43.55 19.24
C PHE A 2 39.32 42.43 20.21
N GLU A 3 38.82 42.88 21.37
CA GLU A 3 37.66 42.30 22.06
C GLU A 3 36.35 42.73 21.36
N SER A 4 35.36 41.84 21.26
CA SER A 4 33.91 42.11 21.41
C SER A 4 33.12 40.80 21.23
N ARG A 5 32.45 40.27 22.26
CA ARG A 5 31.14 40.61 22.84
C ARG A 5 30.03 39.67 22.35
N ILE A 6 29.67 38.73 23.23
CA ILE A 6 28.33 38.29 23.68
C ILE A 6 27.13 38.75 22.83
N VAL A 7 26.29 37.79 22.40
CA VAL A 7 24.84 37.78 22.70
C VAL A 7 24.38 36.34 22.90
N ASP A 8 24.13 36.02 24.17
CA ASP A 8 23.24 34.96 24.62
C ASP A 8 21.81 35.53 24.58
N CYS A 9 20.84 34.77 24.07
CA CYS A 9 19.42 35.12 24.18
C CYS A 9 18.59 33.84 24.27
N GLY A 10 18.58 33.23 25.45
CA GLY A 10 17.43 32.48 25.90
C GLY A 10 16.27 33.43 26.24
N LEU A 11 15.07 33.13 25.74
CA LEU A 11 13.85 33.56 26.40
C LEU A 11 12.75 32.50 26.27
N ARG A 12 12.33 32.01 27.44
CA ARG A 12 11.15 31.19 27.73
C ARG A 12 9.87 31.99 27.45
N ILE A 13 8.76 31.32 27.14
CA ILE A 13 7.35 31.61 27.54
C ILE A 13 6.52 30.45 26.94
N ALA A 14 6.12 29.45 27.72
CA ALA A 14 4.94 29.35 28.59
C ALA A 14 3.67 28.87 27.86
N ALA A 15 3.12 27.78 28.38
CA ALA A 15 1.84 27.20 28.02
C ALA A 15 0.67 28.12 28.42
N ALA A 16 -0.41 28.09 27.65
CA ALA A 16 -1.71 28.55 28.10
C ALA A 16 -2.82 27.66 27.53
N TRP A 17 -3.44 26.90 28.43
CA TRP A 17 -4.77 26.34 28.26
C TRP A 17 -5.80 27.43 28.50
N LEU A 18 -6.90 27.42 27.75
CA LEU A 18 -8.13 28.11 28.16
C LEU A 18 -9.35 27.30 27.73
N ALA A 19 -10.05 26.83 28.76
CA ALA A 19 -11.39 26.26 28.72
C ALA A 19 -12.42 27.33 29.13
N ILE A 20 -13.69 26.91 29.09
CA ILE A 20 -14.92 27.54 29.63
C ILE A 20 -15.62 28.47 28.60
N GLY A 21 -16.92 28.37 28.32
CA GLY A 21 -17.98 27.49 28.84
C GLY A 21 -19.37 27.97 28.38
N ILE A 22 -20.29 27.01 28.31
CA ILE A 22 -21.75 27.03 28.60
C ILE A 22 -22.58 28.26 28.19
N ALA A 23 -23.57 28.02 27.33
CA ALA A 23 -24.89 28.65 27.41
C ALA A 23 -25.98 27.56 27.32
N ALA A 24 -27.00 27.72 28.15
CA ALA A 24 -27.99 26.73 28.54
C ALA A 24 -29.35 26.91 27.82
N ALA A 25 -30.23 25.92 28.04
CA ALA A 25 -31.70 25.93 27.94
C ALA A 25 -32.27 25.60 26.52
N GLN A 26 -33.33 24.82 26.27
CA GLN A 26 -34.42 24.16 27.03
C GLN A 26 -34.90 22.92 26.21
N GLU A 27 -35.14 21.75 26.81
CA GLU A 27 -36.43 21.13 27.22
C GLU A 27 -37.31 20.48 26.10
N SER A 28 -37.50 19.15 26.26
CA SER A 28 -38.42 18.11 25.73
C SER A 28 -39.86 18.49 25.29
N PRO A 29 -40.76 17.55 24.85
CA PRO A 29 -40.60 16.19 24.30
C PRO A 29 -41.47 15.92 23.03
N SER A 30 -41.35 14.71 22.46
CA SER A 30 -42.24 14.11 21.46
C SER A 30 -43.69 13.91 21.94
N PRO A 31 -44.67 13.83 21.02
CA PRO A 31 -45.89 13.07 21.26
C PRO A 31 -45.98 11.82 20.36
N ILE A 32 -46.42 10.72 20.97
CA ILE A 32 -47.03 9.55 20.32
C ILE A 32 -48.53 9.85 20.16
N ALA A 33 -49.14 9.52 19.02
CA ALA A 33 -50.55 9.14 18.96
C ALA A 33 -50.81 8.20 17.77
N SER A 34 -51.64 7.20 18.04
CA SER A 34 -51.94 6.02 17.23
C SER A 34 -53.12 6.21 16.26
N ALA A 35 -53.13 5.35 15.23
CA ALA A 35 -54.25 4.51 14.77
C ALA A 35 -55.49 5.12 14.03
N THR A 36 -55.54 4.83 12.70
CA THR A 36 -56.66 4.28 11.86
C THR A 36 -58.00 5.04 11.71
N PRO A 37 -58.92 4.66 10.77
CA PRO A 37 -58.81 4.04 9.43
C PRO A 37 -59.64 4.79 8.35
N GLU A 38 -59.69 4.24 7.13
CA GLU A 38 -60.74 4.39 6.10
C GLU A 38 -61.02 5.77 5.48
N GLU A 39 -60.90 5.86 4.14
CA GLU A 39 -62.06 5.90 3.24
C GLU A 39 -61.58 6.12 1.79
N SER A 40 -61.84 5.16 0.90
CA SER A 40 -61.87 5.41 -0.55
C SER A 40 -63.20 6.08 -0.90
N PRO A 41 -63.28 6.90 -1.95
CA PRO A 41 -63.82 6.32 -3.17
C PRO A 41 -63.11 6.77 -4.46
N ALA A 42 -63.21 5.87 -5.44
CA ALA A 42 -62.87 6.04 -6.84
C ALA A 42 -63.75 7.09 -7.55
N LEU A 43 -63.23 7.66 -8.64
CA LEU A 43 -63.81 7.73 -10.00
C LEU A 43 -63.01 8.76 -10.82
N SER A 44 -62.20 8.30 -11.78
CA SER A 44 -62.48 8.38 -13.23
C SER A 44 -62.67 9.78 -13.78
N ILE A 45 -61.61 10.32 -14.39
CA ILE A 45 -61.69 11.13 -15.63
C ILE A 45 -60.33 11.12 -16.33
N SER A 46 -60.26 10.43 -17.46
CA SER A 46 -59.37 10.79 -18.58
C SER A 46 -60.23 11.53 -19.61
N PRO A 47 -59.63 12.45 -20.38
CA PRO A 47 -59.39 12.07 -21.78
C PRO A 47 -58.03 12.51 -22.33
N GLU A 48 -57.51 11.62 -23.17
CA GLU A 48 -56.81 11.83 -24.44
C GLU A 48 -55.86 13.03 -24.64
N GLU A 49 -54.60 12.65 -24.92
CA GLU A 49 -53.85 12.96 -26.14
C GLU A 49 -52.54 13.73 -25.93
N SER A 50 -51.43 12.99 -25.90
CA SER A 50 -50.21 13.27 -26.67
C SER A 50 -49.19 12.15 -26.42
N ILE A 51 -49.05 11.25 -27.40
CA ILE A 51 -48.05 10.18 -27.37
C ILE A 51 -46.67 10.82 -27.60
N THR A 52 -45.92 11.03 -26.52
CA THR A 52 -44.46 11.14 -26.59
C THR A 52 -43.88 9.84 -26.05
N ALA A 53 -43.23 9.07 -26.91
CA ALA A 53 -42.55 7.84 -26.53
C ALA A 53 -41.52 8.14 -25.42
N PRO A 54 -41.48 7.36 -24.33
CA PRO A 54 -40.44 7.52 -23.31
C PRO A 54 -39.07 7.20 -23.94
N PRO A 55 -38.02 7.98 -23.65
CA PRO A 55 -36.68 7.65 -24.12
C PRO A 55 -36.30 6.27 -23.57
N ALA A 56 -35.71 5.43 -24.42
CA ALA A 56 -35.15 4.16 -24.00
C ALA A 56 -34.23 4.39 -22.79
N PRO A 57 -34.29 3.53 -21.75
CA PRO A 57 -33.37 3.65 -20.63
C PRO A 57 -31.95 3.61 -21.18
N VAL A 58 -31.22 4.71 -20.97
CA VAL A 58 -29.78 4.76 -21.18
C VAL A 58 -29.21 3.67 -20.30
N GLN A 59 -28.73 2.58 -20.92
CA GLN A 59 -28.06 1.51 -20.21
C GLN A 59 -26.83 2.12 -19.54
N THR A 60 -26.96 2.37 -18.24
CA THR A 60 -25.82 2.56 -17.35
C THR A 60 -24.93 1.33 -17.55
N PRO A 61 -23.60 1.48 -17.75
CA PRO A 61 -22.74 0.31 -17.89
C PRO A 61 -22.98 -0.61 -16.69
N SER A 62 -23.45 -1.81 -16.99
CA SER A 62 -23.72 -2.85 -16.01
C SER A 62 -22.42 -3.06 -15.24
N ALA A 63 -22.39 -2.65 -13.97
CA ALA A 63 -21.27 -2.95 -13.09
C ALA A 63 -21.07 -4.47 -13.13
N SER A 64 -19.92 -4.92 -13.61
CA SER A 64 -19.49 -6.31 -13.49
C SER A 64 -19.68 -6.72 -12.02
N PRO A 65 -20.20 -7.93 -11.73
CA PRO A 65 -20.35 -8.37 -10.34
C PRO A 65 -19.00 -8.22 -9.63
N ALA A 66 -18.99 -7.57 -8.46
CA ALA A 66 -17.79 -7.40 -7.66
C ALA A 66 -17.29 -8.80 -7.24
N ARG A 67 -16.35 -9.34 -8.02
CA ARG A 67 -15.63 -10.56 -7.69
C ARG A 67 -14.79 -10.24 -6.45
N SER A 68 -14.98 -10.97 -5.35
CA SER A 68 -14.10 -10.87 -4.18
C SER A 68 -13.55 -12.24 -3.85
N VAL A 69 -12.23 -12.35 -3.85
CA VAL A 69 -11.48 -13.57 -3.57
C VAL A 69 -10.76 -13.40 -2.24
N ARG A 70 -11.05 -14.29 -1.29
CA ARG A 70 -10.38 -14.32 0.01
C ARG A 70 -8.96 -14.86 -0.14
N VAL A 71 -7.98 -14.13 0.39
CA VAL A 71 -6.58 -14.57 0.53
C VAL A 71 -6.30 -14.74 2.02
N SER A 72 -5.77 -15.90 2.41
CA SER A 72 -5.43 -16.19 3.80
C SER A 72 -4.06 -16.82 3.93
N PHE A 73 -3.31 -16.44 4.97
CA PHE A 73 -1.97 -16.98 5.21
C PHE A 73 -1.61 -16.92 6.70
N VAL A 74 -0.73 -17.83 7.12
CA VAL A 74 -0.09 -17.74 8.43
C VAL A 74 1.17 -16.88 8.27
N PRO A 75 1.28 -15.75 8.99
CA PRO A 75 2.44 -14.87 8.84
C PRO A 75 3.71 -15.58 9.33
N PRO A 76 4.85 -15.42 8.64
CA PRO A 76 6.13 -15.89 9.15
C PRO A 76 6.41 -15.37 10.57
N PRO A 77 7.15 -16.11 11.42
CA PRO A 77 7.49 -15.68 12.77
C PRO A 77 8.66 -14.66 12.74
N LEU A 78 8.40 -13.50 12.15
CA LEU A 78 9.30 -12.36 12.05
C LEU A 78 8.47 -11.09 12.27
N GLU A 79 8.99 -10.11 13.01
CA GLU A 79 8.36 -8.80 13.16
C GLU A 79 8.80 -7.88 12.04
N GLY A 80 7.84 -7.12 11.49
CA GLY A 80 8.05 -6.26 10.33
C GLY A 80 6.76 -5.89 9.60
N THR A 81 6.92 -5.42 8.37
CA THR A 81 5.83 -5.10 7.45
C THR A 81 5.63 -6.22 6.42
N ILE A 82 4.45 -6.25 5.79
CA ILE A 82 4.04 -7.27 4.84
C ILE A 82 3.84 -6.63 3.47
N SER A 83 4.59 -7.10 2.48
CA SER A 83 4.26 -6.89 1.08
C SER A 83 3.70 -8.16 0.47
N LEU A 84 2.56 -8.03 -0.21
CA LEU A 84 1.79 -9.15 -0.76
C LEU A 84 1.33 -8.82 -2.18
N GLY A 85 1.65 -9.71 -3.12
CA GLY A 85 1.27 -9.58 -4.52
C GLY A 85 0.40 -10.74 -5.01
N ILE A 86 -0.39 -10.47 -6.04
CA ILE A 86 -1.08 -11.48 -6.85
C ILE A 86 -0.32 -11.68 -8.15
N TYR A 87 -0.12 -12.94 -8.50
CA TYR A 87 0.67 -13.37 -9.65
C TYR A 87 -0.15 -14.25 -10.57
N ASP A 88 0.04 -14.10 -11.88
CA ASP A 88 -0.51 -15.03 -12.85
C ASP A 88 0.22 -16.39 -12.83
N THR A 89 -0.21 -17.31 -13.67
CA THR A 89 0.38 -18.66 -13.79
C THR A 89 1.81 -18.67 -14.32
N THR A 90 2.25 -17.58 -14.96
CA THR A 90 3.64 -17.41 -15.42
C THR A 90 4.55 -16.86 -14.33
N GLY A 91 3.98 -16.41 -13.20
CA GLY A 91 4.70 -15.80 -12.10
C GLY A 91 4.92 -14.30 -12.27
N LYS A 92 4.22 -13.66 -13.21
CA LYS A 92 4.22 -12.20 -13.38
C LYS A 92 3.30 -11.57 -12.34
N LEU A 93 3.77 -10.52 -11.68
CA LEU A 93 2.94 -9.70 -10.79
C LEU A 93 1.84 -9.01 -11.60
N VAL A 94 0.60 -9.18 -11.17
CA VAL A 94 -0.58 -8.56 -11.78
C VAL A 94 -1.26 -7.55 -10.87
N ARG A 95 -1.03 -7.63 -9.56
CA ARG A 95 -1.57 -6.72 -8.56
C ARG A 95 -0.66 -6.66 -7.34
N VAL A 96 -0.30 -5.46 -6.90
CA VAL A 96 0.17 -5.22 -5.53
C VAL A 96 -1.06 -5.15 -4.64
N LEU A 97 -1.21 -6.13 -3.74
CA LEU A 97 -2.35 -6.19 -2.84
C LEU A 97 -2.10 -5.42 -1.55
N HIS A 98 -0.88 -5.54 -1.02
CA HIS A 98 -0.39 -4.78 0.13
C HIS A 98 1.08 -4.40 -0.10
N GLN A 99 1.43 -3.17 0.26
CA GLN A 99 2.80 -2.66 0.27
C GLN A 99 3.11 -2.18 1.68
N GLU A 100 4.16 -2.74 2.27
CA GLU A 100 4.64 -2.35 3.60
C GLU A 100 3.55 -2.32 4.69
N ALA A 101 2.53 -3.18 4.56
CA ALA A 101 1.37 -3.18 5.44
C ALA A 101 1.73 -3.72 6.83
N GLN A 102 1.12 -3.13 7.86
CA GLN A 102 1.20 -3.60 9.23
C GLN A 102 0.24 -4.78 9.46
N LEU A 103 0.52 -5.57 10.51
CA LEU A 103 -0.29 -6.75 10.85
C LEU A 103 -1.76 -6.42 11.12
N ASN A 104 -2.05 -5.24 11.66
CA ASN A 104 -3.39 -4.76 11.99
C ASN A 104 -4.22 -4.32 10.77
N GLU A 105 -3.62 -4.23 9.58
CA GLU A 105 -4.32 -3.96 8.32
C GLU A 105 -4.99 -5.22 7.76
N PHE A 106 -4.68 -6.38 8.33
CA PHE A 106 -5.29 -7.66 7.99
C PHE A 106 -6.39 -8.03 8.98
N THR A 107 -7.40 -8.74 8.49
CA THR A 107 -8.41 -9.34 9.37
C THR A 107 -7.83 -10.60 10.02
N ILE A 108 -7.98 -10.72 11.34
CA ILE A 108 -7.57 -11.92 12.08
C ILE A 108 -8.65 -13.00 11.92
N GLY A 109 -8.33 -14.05 11.18
CA GLY A 109 -9.11 -15.29 11.13
C GLY A 109 -8.82 -16.19 12.34
N ALA A 110 -9.43 -17.38 12.37
CA ALA A 110 -9.26 -18.31 13.49
C ALA A 110 -7.78 -18.72 13.72
N ASP A 111 -7.01 -18.83 12.64
CA ASP A 111 -5.63 -19.35 12.62
C ASP A 111 -4.73 -18.65 11.57
N ALA A 112 -5.22 -17.61 10.91
CA ALA A 112 -4.55 -16.97 9.79
C ALA A 112 -4.89 -15.48 9.70
N LEU A 113 -4.03 -14.71 9.04
CA LEU A 113 -4.39 -13.38 8.54
C LEU A 113 -5.19 -13.52 7.26
N VAL A 114 -6.09 -12.56 7.04
CA VAL A 114 -7.02 -12.56 5.91
C VAL A 114 -7.06 -11.18 5.26
N THR A 115 -7.02 -11.18 3.93
CA THR A 115 -7.33 -10.02 3.08
C THR A 115 -8.22 -10.46 1.91
N GLN A 116 -8.72 -9.52 1.12
CA GLN A 116 -9.52 -9.77 -0.06
C GLN A 116 -8.86 -9.16 -1.29
N TRP A 117 -9.02 -9.81 -2.44
CA TRP A 117 -8.67 -9.28 -3.74
C TRP A 117 -9.92 -9.19 -4.61
N ASP A 118 -10.09 -8.06 -5.29
CA ASP A 118 -11.30 -7.74 -6.07
C ASP A 118 -11.26 -8.23 -7.53
N GLY A 119 -10.25 -9.03 -7.88
CA GLY A 119 -10.06 -9.57 -9.22
C GLY A 119 -9.48 -8.59 -10.23
N LYS A 120 -8.98 -7.42 -9.80
CA LYS A 120 -8.42 -6.40 -10.70
C LYS A 120 -6.90 -6.32 -10.68
N ASN A 121 -6.30 -5.77 -11.73
CA ASN A 121 -4.89 -5.39 -11.77
C ASN A 121 -4.65 -4.03 -11.11
N ASP A 122 -3.40 -3.55 -11.06
CA ASP A 122 -3.04 -2.26 -10.46
C ASP A 122 -3.69 -1.05 -11.18
N ASP A 123 -4.00 -1.18 -12.48
CA ASP A 123 -4.71 -0.17 -13.28
C ASP A 123 -6.23 -0.13 -13.03
N GLY A 124 -6.76 -1.05 -12.23
CA GLY A 124 -8.19 -1.16 -11.93
C GLY A 124 -9.01 -1.85 -13.01
N GLU A 125 -8.37 -2.61 -13.89
CA GLU A 125 -9.02 -3.43 -14.92
C GLU A 125 -9.33 -4.83 -14.39
N ASP A 126 -10.48 -5.37 -14.78
CA ASP A 126 -10.87 -6.74 -14.43
C ASP A 126 -9.94 -7.77 -15.10
N LEU A 127 -9.38 -8.68 -14.30
CA LEU A 127 -8.60 -9.81 -14.80
C LEU A 127 -9.51 -10.99 -15.22
N PRO A 128 -9.06 -11.82 -16.18
CA PRO A 128 -9.82 -12.96 -16.64
C PRO A 128 -10.01 -14.01 -15.53
N ALA A 129 -11.11 -14.74 -15.58
CA ALA A 129 -11.33 -15.89 -14.71
C ALA A 129 -10.20 -16.92 -14.91
N GLY A 130 -9.73 -17.52 -13.82
CA GLY A 130 -8.61 -18.43 -13.86
C GLY A 130 -7.86 -18.54 -12.55
N LYS A 131 -6.70 -19.21 -12.62
CA LYS A 131 -5.83 -19.46 -11.47
C LYS A 131 -4.80 -18.34 -11.34
N TYR A 132 -4.64 -17.88 -10.12
CA TYR A 132 -3.62 -16.93 -9.70
C TYR A 132 -2.92 -17.46 -8.45
N ARG A 133 -1.79 -16.88 -8.09
CA ARG A 133 -1.07 -17.22 -6.87
C ARG A 133 -0.84 -15.97 -6.04
N ALA A 134 -1.06 -16.07 -4.75
CA ALA A 134 -0.74 -14.99 -3.81
C ALA A 134 0.54 -15.37 -3.05
N ARG A 135 1.54 -14.49 -3.06
CA ARG A 135 2.79 -14.66 -2.31
C ARG A 135 3.32 -13.32 -1.84
N GLY A 136 4.13 -13.35 -0.79
CA GLY A 136 4.64 -12.11 -0.21
C GLY A 136 5.92 -12.30 0.57
N TYR A 137 6.34 -11.19 1.16
CA TYR A 137 7.52 -11.07 1.99
C TYR A 137 7.16 -10.34 3.27
N LEU A 138 7.62 -10.88 4.39
CA LEU A 138 7.66 -10.14 5.65
C LEU A 138 9.04 -9.52 5.76
N VAL A 139 9.09 -8.19 5.80
CA VAL A 139 10.31 -7.38 5.83
C VAL A 139 10.49 -6.80 7.22
N SER A 140 11.54 -7.23 7.92
CA SER A 140 11.86 -6.67 9.24
C SER A 140 12.40 -5.24 9.15
N ALA A 141 12.65 -4.62 10.30
CA ALA A 141 13.25 -3.29 10.36
C ALA A 141 14.62 -3.25 9.66
N LEU A 142 14.63 -2.64 8.47
CA LEU A 142 15.85 -2.35 7.72
C LEU A 142 16.47 -1.06 8.27
N LYS A 143 17.79 -0.96 8.19
CA LYS A 143 18.49 0.26 8.56
C LYS A 143 18.88 1.02 7.30
N VAL A 144 18.32 2.21 7.12
CA VAL A 144 18.71 3.14 6.06
C VAL A 144 19.71 4.16 6.61
N GLU A 145 20.79 4.36 5.88
CA GLU A 145 21.80 5.38 6.13
C GLU A 145 21.92 6.25 4.87
N ASP A 146 21.61 7.53 5.00
CA ASP A 146 21.85 8.53 3.96
C ASP A 146 23.32 8.92 3.96
N LEU A 147 24.01 8.68 2.84
CA LEU A 147 25.41 9.01 2.63
C LEU A 147 25.59 10.36 1.92
N GLY A 148 24.49 11.06 1.66
CA GLY A 148 24.43 12.38 1.03
C GLY A 148 24.61 12.35 -0.48
N GLN A 149 24.74 13.55 -1.03
CA GLN A 149 25.03 13.78 -2.44
C GLN A 149 26.47 13.36 -2.73
N VAL A 150 26.67 12.61 -3.80
CA VAL A 150 27.96 12.09 -4.24
C VAL A 150 28.27 12.57 -5.64
N ALA A 151 29.52 12.97 -5.88
CA ALA A 151 30.01 13.38 -7.20
C ALA A 151 30.32 12.17 -8.11
N ASP A 152 30.44 10.98 -7.53
CA ASP A 152 30.64 9.75 -8.27
C ASP A 152 29.41 9.45 -9.12
N SER A 153 29.63 8.98 -10.35
CA SER A 153 28.53 8.45 -11.15
C SER A 153 28.08 7.10 -10.58
N PRO A 154 26.77 6.78 -10.61
CA PRO A 154 26.31 5.46 -10.25
C PRO A 154 26.97 4.40 -11.14
N PRO A 155 27.06 3.15 -10.66
CA PRO A 155 27.61 2.06 -11.45
C PRO A 155 26.90 2.02 -12.82
N GLN A 156 27.68 1.75 -13.88
CA GLN A 156 27.14 1.56 -15.22
C GLN A 156 26.33 0.25 -15.26
N GLY A 157 25.11 0.33 -14.76
CA GLY A 157 24.15 -0.76 -14.66
C GLY A 157 22.87 -0.41 -15.40
N ARG A 158 22.20 -1.43 -15.93
CA ARG A 158 20.84 -1.29 -16.43
C ARG A 158 19.93 -0.82 -15.27
N PRO A 159 18.88 -0.03 -15.55
CA PRO A 159 17.89 0.37 -14.54
C PRO A 159 17.37 -0.82 -13.71
N ASP A 160 17.28 -1.99 -14.36
CA ASP A 160 16.76 -3.24 -13.78
C ASP A 160 17.86 -4.08 -13.10
N ALA A 161 19.02 -3.49 -12.80
CA ALA A 161 20.09 -4.18 -12.12
C ALA A 161 19.61 -4.72 -10.76
N SER A 162 19.64 -6.04 -10.62
CA SER A 162 19.18 -6.74 -9.43
C SER A 162 20.33 -7.37 -8.65
N VAL A 163 20.22 -7.33 -7.32
CA VAL A 163 21.14 -7.95 -6.37
C VAL A 163 20.52 -9.26 -5.89
N LYS A 164 21.28 -10.36 -5.99
CA LYS A 164 20.89 -11.65 -5.40
C LYS A 164 21.08 -11.63 -3.90
N LEU A 165 20.03 -11.95 -3.16
CA LEU A 165 19.98 -11.91 -1.70
C LEU A 165 19.46 -13.24 -1.15
N LYS A 166 20.14 -13.76 -0.12
CA LYS A 166 19.69 -14.95 0.61
C LYS A 166 18.86 -14.54 1.82
N LEU A 167 17.63 -15.02 1.89
CA LEU A 167 16.68 -14.66 2.94
C LEU A 167 16.81 -15.54 4.19
N MET A 168 16.18 -15.08 5.28
CA MET A 168 15.91 -15.93 6.43
C MET A 168 14.98 -17.09 6.04
N PRO A 169 15.17 -18.29 6.60
CA PRO A 169 14.24 -19.38 6.37
C PRO A 169 12.93 -19.06 7.08
N ASN A 170 11.81 -19.20 6.38
CA ASN A 170 10.49 -19.21 7.01
C ASN A 170 10.23 -20.64 7.52
N PRO A 171 10.17 -20.92 8.84
CA PRO A 171 9.95 -22.28 9.35
C PRO A 171 8.58 -22.85 8.99
N LEU A 172 7.62 -22.01 8.58
CA LEU A 172 6.29 -22.44 8.12
C LEU A 172 6.31 -22.93 6.67
N ALA A 173 7.26 -22.43 5.87
CA ALA A 173 7.52 -22.93 4.54
C ALA A 173 8.65 -23.94 4.66
N ASN A 174 8.48 -25.18 4.18
CA ASN A 174 9.54 -26.20 4.22
C ASN A 174 10.70 -25.91 3.24
N ASN A 175 11.12 -24.65 3.12
CA ASN A 175 12.09 -24.11 2.17
C ASN A 175 13.38 -23.70 2.89
N LYS A 176 14.50 -24.29 2.47
CA LYS A 176 15.84 -23.95 2.98
C LYS A 176 16.29 -22.61 2.38
N ARG A 177 16.11 -21.50 3.12
CA ARG A 177 16.64 -20.15 2.85
C ARG A 177 16.54 -19.71 1.38
N PRO A 178 15.36 -19.23 0.93
CA PRO A 178 15.18 -18.84 -0.46
C PRO A 178 16.14 -17.71 -0.84
N THR A 179 16.63 -17.76 -2.08
CA THR A 179 17.37 -16.65 -2.70
C THR A 179 16.40 -15.87 -3.58
N ILE A 180 16.42 -14.54 -3.47
CA ILE A 180 15.63 -13.64 -4.31
C ILE A 180 16.52 -12.61 -5.01
N GLU A 181 15.98 -11.97 -6.03
CA GLU A 181 16.62 -10.85 -6.71
C GLU A 181 15.89 -9.55 -6.33
N ILE A 182 16.64 -8.58 -5.80
CA ILE A 182 16.16 -7.26 -5.37
C ILE A 182 16.69 -6.20 -6.31
N ALA A 183 15.82 -5.32 -6.78
CA ALA A 183 16.16 -4.16 -7.59
C ALA A 183 15.73 -2.87 -6.87
N ALA A 184 16.22 -1.73 -7.38
CA ALA A 184 15.68 -0.42 -7.02
C ALA A 184 14.44 -0.14 -7.87
N GLY A 185 13.37 0.32 -7.23
CA GLY A 185 12.26 1.02 -7.87
C GLY A 185 12.35 2.51 -7.58
N PHE A 186 11.75 3.31 -8.43
CA PHE A 186 11.53 4.72 -8.18
C PHE A 186 10.21 5.14 -8.82
N GLU A 187 9.49 6.02 -8.14
CA GLU A 187 8.34 6.73 -8.68
C GLU A 187 8.55 8.24 -8.43
N ASN A 188 7.51 9.05 -8.67
CA ASN A 188 7.58 10.50 -8.48
C ASN A 188 7.81 10.95 -7.03
N ASP A 189 7.55 10.08 -6.05
CA ASP A 189 7.61 10.35 -4.61
C ASP A 189 8.84 9.77 -3.92
N GLY A 190 9.70 9.04 -4.63
CA GLY A 190 10.94 8.55 -4.04
C GLY A 190 11.49 7.28 -4.66
N SER A 191 12.34 6.60 -3.88
CA SER A 191 12.93 5.31 -4.23
C SER A 191 12.60 4.24 -3.20
N TYR A 192 12.49 3.01 -3.68
CA TYR A 192 12.10 1.84 -2.88
C TYR A 192 12.86 0.58 -3.34
N LEU A 193 12.93 -0.42 -2.47
CA LEU A 193 13.37 -1.77 -2.82
C LEU A 193 12.17 -2.54 -3.38
N LYS A 194 12.41 -3.28 -4.46
CA LYS A 194 11.43 -4.22 -5.03
C LYS A 194 12.08 -5.54 -5.41
N THR A 195 11.29 -6.59 -5.51
CA THR A 195 11.72 -7.83 -6.15
C THR A 195 11.90 -7.64 -7.66
N ALA A 196 12.65 -8.54 -8.31
CA ALA A 196 12.84 -8.50 -9.77
C ALA A 196 11.54 -8.66 -10.57
N ASP A 197 10.50 -9.26 -9.99
CA ASP A 197 9.17 -9.36 -10.59
C ASP A 197 8.25 -8.16 -10.30
N GLY A 198 8.75 -7.16 -9.57
CA GLY A 198 8.12 -5.85 -9.41
C GLY A 198 7.43 -5.58 -8.08
N LEU A 199 7.37 -6.53 -7.12
CA LEU A 199 6.68 -6.32 -5.84
C LEU A 199 7.46 -5.33 -4.96
N PRO A 200 6.88 -4.17 -4.59
CA PRO A 200 7.51 -3.22 -3.67
C PRO A 200 7.64 -3.81 -2.27
N LEU A 201 8.81 -3.66 -1.64
CA LEU A 201 9.14 -4.28 -0.36
C LEU A 201 9.41 -3.28 0.76
N PHE A 202 10.05 -2.16 0.44
CA PHE A 202 10.52 -1.22 1.45
C PHE A 202 10.85 0.14 0.85
N THR A 203 10.31 1.21 1.41
CA THR A 203 10.60 2.59 0.99
C THR A 203 11.96 3.02 1.52
N VAL A 204 12.87 3.41 0.62
CA VAL A 204 14.25 3.78 0.96
C VAL A 204 14.32 5.27 1.30
N ASN A 205 13.71 6.09 0.46
CA ASN A 205 13.72 7.53 0.61
C ASN A 205 12.48 8.13 -0.07
N GLU A 206 11.80 9.02 0.64
CA GLU A 206 10.73 9.85 0.09
C GLU A 206 11.36 11.16 -0.41
N SER A 207 11.42 11.35 -1.72
CA SER A 207 11.91 12.58 -2.33
C SER A 207 11.26 12.81 -3.69
N PRO A 208 10.90 14.05 -4.01
CA PRO A 208 10.31 14.37 -5.30
C PRO A 208 11.37 14.33 -6.41
N ASN A 209 10.90 14.14 -7.65
CA ASN A 209 11.70 14.27 -8.87
C ASN A 209 12.79 13.20 -9.05
N VAL A 210 12.65 12.02 -8.44
CA VAL A 210 13.56 10.91 -8.73
C VAL A 210 13.43 10.52 -10.21
N THR A 211 14.49 10.72 -10.97
CA THR A 211 14.56 10.35 -12.39
C THR A 211 15.12 8.96 -12.60
N ARG A 212 15.84 8.43 -11.61
CA ARG A 212 16.46 7.10 -11.67
C ARG A 212 16.82 6.60 -10.27
N ALA A 213 16.70 5.29 -10.07
CA ALA A 213 17.32 4.60 -8.95
C ALA A 213 18.03 3.31 -9.41
N LEU A 214 19.15 2.97 -8.76
CA LEU A 214 19.93 1.76 -9.04
C LEU A 214 20.35 1.05 -7.76
N ALA A 215 20.18 -0.27 -7.73
CA ALA A 215 20.66 -1.12 -6.64
C ALA A 215 22.02 -1.72 -6.98
N ALA A 216 22.92 -1.73 -6.00
CA ALA A 216 24.20 -2.41 -6.07
C ALA A 216 24.51 -3.11 -4.74
N THR A 217 25.29 -4.20 -4.80
CA THR A 217 25.76 -4.89 -3.59
C THR A 217 26.70 -3.99 -2.81
N ALA A 218 26.45 -3.82 -1.51
CA ALA A 218 27.30 -3.07 -0.59
C ALA A 218 27.95 -3.96 0.49
N GLY A 219 27.66 -5.26 0.44
CA GLY A 219 28.09 -6.29 1.38
C GLY A 219 27.13 -7.48 1.32
N GLU A 220 27.38 -8.53 2.12
CA GLU A 220 26.53 -9.74 2.13
C GLU A 220 25.08 -9.47 2.54
N LYS A 221 24.87 -8.49 3.43
CA LYS A 221 23.58 -8.15 4.05
C LYS A 221 23.21 -6.67 3.89
N SER A 222 23.83 -6.02 2.91
CA SER A 222 23.66 -4.61 2.65
C SER A 222 23.56 -4.33 1.15
N ILE A 223 22.61 -3.50 0.79
CA ILE A 223 22.42 -2.97 -0.56
C ILE A 223 22.72 -1.48 -0.52
N GLN A 224 23.28 -0.95 -1.59
CA GLN A 224 23.43 0.47 -1.81
C GLN A 224 22.51 0.90 -2.94
N ILE A 225 21.77 1.97 -2.69
CA ILE A 225 20.88 2.59 -3.67
C ILE A 225 21.52 3.90 -4.09
N TRP A 226 21.62 4.08 -5.40
CA TRP A 226 21.97 5.34 -6.02
C TRP A 226 20.71 5.94 -6.59
N GLN A 227 20.39 7.16 -6.20
CA GLN A 227 19.21 7.89 -6.63
C GLN A 227 19.67 9.12 -7.42
N GLU A 228 19.08 9.38 -8.58
CA GLU A 228 19.28 10.60 -9.35
C GLU A 228 17.99 11.43 -9.34
N ASP A 229 18.10 12.74 -9.14
CA ASP A 229 16.96 13.67 -9.05
C ASP A 229 17.01 14.80 -10.10
N GLY A 230 17.83 14.62 -11.13
CA GLY A 230 18.12 15.63 -12.15
C GLY A 230 19.09 16.74 -11.72
N THR A 231 19.40 16.88 -10.43
CA THR A 231 20.37 17.85 -9.90
C THR A 231 21.67 17.19 -9.43
N GLY A 232 21.59 15.92 -9.02
CA GLY A 232 22.76 15.14 -8.61
C GLY A 232 22.43 13.68 -8.36
N SER A 233 23.43 12.97 -7.82
CA SER A 233 23.26 11.60 -7.34
C SER A 233 23.33 11.57 -5.81
N HIS A 234 22.32 10.98 -5.17
CA HIS A 234 22.26 10.70 -3.74
C HIS A 234 22.48 9.21 -3.49
N ARG A 235 23.15 8.88 -2.39
CA ARG A 235 23.51 7.49 -2.09
C ARG A 235 22.97 7.07 -0.73
N PHE A 236 22.24 5.96 -0.71
CA PHE A 236 21.73 5.35 0.50
C PHE A 236 22.37 3.98 0.71
N ARG A 237 22.66 3.63 1.96
CA ARG A 237 23.01 2.27 2.36
C ARG A 237 21.87 1.68 3.15
N ILE A 238 21.38 0.52 2.71
CA ILE A 238 20.37 -0.27 3.40
C ILE A 238 21.03 -1.50 3.96
N SER A 239 20.97 -1.68 5.27
CA SER A 239 21.52 -2.83 5.99
C SER A 239 20.42 -3.70 6.59
N ASN A 240 20.79 -4.93 6.94
CA ASN A 240 19.87 -5.99 7.40
C ASN A 240 18.90 -6.45 6.30
N VAL A 241 19.25 -6.30 5.02
CA VAL A 241 18.35 -6.68 3.92
C VAL A 241 18.02 -8.18 3.94
N ASP A 242 18.87 -9.02 4.55
CA ASP A 242 18.62 -10.45 4.73
C ASP A 242 17.52 -10.77 5.76
N LYS A 243 17.11 -9.81 6.59
CA LYS A 243 16.02 -9.95 7.56
C LYS A 243 14.64 -9.84 6.90
N MET A 244 14.43 -10.71 5.91
CA MET A 244 13.14 -10.89 5.26
C MET A 244 12.81 -12.37 5.21
N MET A 245 11.52 -12.71 5.25
CA MET A 245 11.02 -14.06 5.07
C MET A 245 9.99 -14.09 3.96
N ALA A 246 10.17 -14.98 2.97
CA ALA A 246 9.16 -15.24 1.96
C ALA A 246 8.04 -16.14 2.52
N PHE A 247 6.81 -15.89 2.09
CA PHE A 247 5.66 -16.75 2.37
C PHE A 247 4.76 -16.89 1.14
N ASP A 248 3.98 -17.96 1.15
CA ASP A 248 3.08 -18.33 0.06
C ASP A 248 1.66 -18.44 0.65
N CYS A 249 0.70 -17.80 0.02
CA CYS A 249 -0.71 -17.84 0.42
C CYS A 249 -1.49 -18.91 -0.39
N GLY A 250 -0.82 -19.60 -1.32
CA GLY A 250 -1.41 -20.62 -2.16
C GLY A 250 -1.97 -20.10 -3.48
N GLU A 251 -2.60 -21.04 -4.21
CA GLU A 251 -3.35 -20.76 -5.42
C GLU A 251 -4.75 -20.24 -5.07
N ILE A 252 -5.21 -19.24 -5.81
CA ILE A 252 -6.54 -18.67 -5.73
C ILE A 252 -7.21 -18.77 -7.10
N GLU A 253 -8.52 -19.03 -7.10
CA GLU A 253 -9.32 -19.13 -8.33
C GLU A 253 -10.25 -17.92 -8.43
N LEU A 254 -10.10 -17.14 -9.49
CA LEU A 254 -10.98 -16.04 -9.85
C LEU A 254 -12.10 -16.59 -10.77
N LYS A 255 -13.36 -16.35 -10.39
CA LYS A 255 -14.56 -16.88 -11.08
C LYS A 255 -15.29 -15.79 -11.86
#